data_AF-A0A7Y2I827-F1
#
_entry.id   AF-A0A7Y2I827-F1
#
_cell.length_a   1.000
_cell.length_b   1.000
_cell.length_c   1.000
_cell.angle_alpha   90.00
_cell.angle_beta   90.00
_cell.angle_gamma   90.00
#
_symmetry.space_group_name_H-M   'P 1'
#
loop_
_entity.id
_entity.type
_entity.pdbx_description
1 polymer ?
#
loop_
_entity_poly.entity_id
_entity_poly.type
_entity_poly.pdbx_seq_one_letter_code
_entity_poly.pdbx_strand_id
1 'polypeptide(L)'
;MLRELTITTLAVLLIACPAVGQSNSGDDEWKALNAELVDSELRVIWATFCAALRAGDAEAATELLVPANRDTQLKLHELLGDHIKTLPDNWSDLTLIEVSNPFAKYALTDKSSGLLHTVTFLRYPDGKWLIQSM
;
A
#
# COMPACT_ATOMS: atom_id res chain seq x y z
N MET A 1 50.11 1.14 42.05
CA MET A 1 49.95 2.44 41.37
C MET A 1 50.88 2.48 40.17
N LEU A 2 50.50 2.84 38.96
CA LEU A 2 49.23 2.92 38.25
C LEU A 2 49.69 2.89 36.78
N ARG A 3 49.23 1.94 35.97
CA ARG A 3 49.43 1.96 34.51
C ARG A 3 48.22 2.68 33.92
N GLU A 4 48.43 3.82 33.28
CA GLU A 4 47.46 4.53 32.42
C GLU A 4 48.24 4.95 31.15
N LEU A 5 47.91 4.46 29.94
CA LEU A 5 46.91 4.99 28.98
C LEU A 5 47.20 6.48 28.66
N THR A 6 47.41 6.98 27.45
CA THR A 6 46.88 6.65 26.11
C THR A 6 47.57 7.60 25.11
N ILE A 7 47.95 7.19 23.88
CA ILE A 7 47.75 8.00 22.65
C ILE A 7 47.58 7.03 21.48
N THR A 8 46.34 6.94 21.02
CA THR A 8 45.86 6.15 19.87
C THR A 8 46.31 6.82 18.58
N THR A 9 47.18 6.18 17.80
CA THR A 9 47.47 6.60 16.42
C THR A 9 46.60 5.79 15.47
N LEU A 10 45.73 6.52 14.75
CA LEU A 10 44.93 6.06 13.62
C LEU A 10 45.79 5.32 12.58
N ALA A 11 45.46 4.07 12.29
CA ALA A 11 45.82 3.43 11.03
C ALA A 11 44.57 3.36 10.16
N VAL A 12 44.51 4.25 9.17
CA VAL A 12 43.53 4.22 8.08
C VAL A 12 43.80 2.97 7.24
N LEU A 13 42.91 1.98 7.33
CA LEU A 13 42.87 0.88 6.38
C LEU A 13 41.98 1.29 5.21
N LEU A 14 42.61 1.79 4.14
CA LEU A 14 42.00 1.93 2.81
C LEU A 14 41.67 0.52 2.28
N ILE A 15 40.46 0.04 2.57
CA ILE A 15 39.90 -1.09 1.83
C ILE A 15 39.34 -0.52 0.53
N ALA A 16 40.07 -0.75 -0.56
CA ALA A 16 39.57 -0.55 -1.91
C ALA A 16 38.24 -1.29 -2.06
N CYS A 17 37.17 -0.55 -2.34
CA CYS A 17 35.87 -1.07 -2.71
C CYS A 17 36.00 -1.65 -4.13
N PRO A 18 35.88 -2.97 -4.35
CA PRO A 18 35.62 -3.44 -5.69
C PRO A 18 34.16 -3.07 -5.99
N ALA A 19 33.99 -2.05 -6.84
CA ALA A 19 32.76 -1.83 -7.58
C ALA A 19 32.52 -3.07 -8.45
N VAL A 20 31.85 -4.06 -7.90
CA VAL A 20 31.31 -5.19 -8.65
C VAL A 20 29.83 -4.95 -8.79
N GLY A 21 29.46 -4.47 -9.98
CA GLY A 21 28.11 -4.62 -10.47
C GLY A 21 27.77 -6.10 -10.51
N GLN A 22 26.75 -6.48 -9.76
CA GLN A 22 25.97 -7.68 -10.03
C GLN A 22 24.54 -7.20 -10.26
N SER A 23 24.18 -7.17 -11.54
CA SER A 23 22.79 -7.21 -11.97
C SER A 23 22.22 -8.54 -11.48
N ASN A 24 21.44 -8.51 -10.40
CA ASN A 24 20.59 -9.63 -10.00
C ASN A 24 19.39 -9.67 -10.95
N SER A 25 19.58 -10.21 -12.15
CA SER A 25 18.52 -10.31 -13.16
C SER A 25 17.36 -11.23 -12.74
N GLY A 26 17.46 -11.94 -11.61
CA GLY A 26 16.38 -12.78 -11.06
C GLY A 26 15.47 -12.08 -10.04
N ASP A 27 15.96 -11.04 -9.34
CA ASP A 27 15.16 -10.31 -8.36
C ASP A 27 14.18 -9.33 -9.04
N ASP A 28 14.56 -8.81 -10.20
CA ASP A 28 13.75 -7.84 -10.93
C ASP A 28 12.62 -8.52 -11.73
N GLU A 29 12.83 -9.76 -12.18
CA GLU A 29 11.81 -10.57 -12.86
C GLU A 29 10.75 -11.10 -11.86
N TRP A 30 11.18 -11.51 -10.65
CA TRP A 30 10.23 -11.88 -9.59
C TRP A 30 9.45 -10.67 -9.08
N LYS A 31 10.08 -9.49 -8.97
CA LYS A 31 9.37 -8.24 -8.63
C LYS A 31 8.35 -7.87 -9.70
N ALA A 32 8.70 -7.95 -10.98
CA ALA A 32 7.82 -7.54 -12.08
C ALA A 32 6.62 -8.49 -12.25
N LEU A 33 6.85 -9.80 -12.36
CA LEU A 33 5.78 -10.79 -12.56
C LEU A 33 4.85 -10.87 -11.34
N ASN A 34 5.40 -10.71 -10.12
CA ASN A 34 4.59 -10.69 -8.91
C ASN A 34 3.86 -9.35 -8.74
N ALA A 35 4.40 -8.23 -9.23
CA ALA A 35 3.74 -6.93 -9.17
C ALA A 35 2.51 -6.87 -10.09
N GLU A 36 2.55 -7.43 -11.30
CA GLU A 36 1.38 -7.46 -12.19
C GLU A 36 0.25 -8.34 -11.62
N LEU A 37 0.59 -9.50 -11.06
CA LEU A 37 -0.38 -10.37 -10.39
C LEU A 37 -1.00 -9.70 -9.18
N VAL A 38 -0.17 -9.07 -8.33
CA VAL A 38 -0.66 -8.31 -7.17
C VAL A 38 -1.51 -7.12 -7.65
N ASP A 39 -1.11 -6.39 -8.69
CA ASP A 39 -1.90 -5.28 -9.23
C ASP A 39 -3.29 -5.74 -9.66
N SER A 40 -3.38 -6.85 -10.39
CA SER A 40 -4.66 -7.43 -10.79
C SER A 40 -5.52 -7.83 -9.58
N GLU A 41 -4.93 -8.46 -8.56
CA GLU A 41 -5.65 -8.83 -7.34
C GLU A 41 -6.20 -7.60 -6.61
N LEU A 42 -5.37 -6.57 -6.44
CA LEU A 42 -5.76 -5.35 -5.73
C LEU A 42 -6.82 -4.55 -6.48
N ARG A 43 -6.78 -4.54 -7.82
CA ARG A 43 -7.85 -3.95 -8.64
C ARG A 43 -9.18 -4.69 -8.48
N VAL A 44 -9.16 -6.01 -8.32
CA VAL A 44 -10.37 -6.80 -8.02
C VAL A 44 -10.91 -6.45 -6.64
N ILE A 45 -10.05 -6.34 -5.62
CA ILE A 45 -10.46 -5.91 -4.27
C ILE A 45 -11.10 -4.52 -4.32
N TRP A 46 -10.47 -3.57 -5.02
CA TRP A 46 -11.01 -2.22 -5.19
C TRP A 46 -12.36 -2.21 -5.90
N ALA A 47 -12.47 -2.94 -7.02
CA ALA A 47 -13.73 -3.03 -7.77
C ALA A 47 -14.85 -3.64 -6.90
N THR A 48 -14.54 -4.66 -6.10
CA THR A 48 -15.48 -5.28 -5.17
C THR A 48 -15.92 -4.29 -4.09
N PHE A 49 -15.00 -3.50 -3.54
CA PHE A 49 -15.31 -2.43 -2.59
C PHE A 49 -16.25 -1.39 -3.20
N CYS A 50 -15.92 -0.87 -4.39
CA CYS A 50 -16.78 0.08 -5.09
C CYS A 50 -18.16 -0.50 -5.42
N ALA A 51 -18.26 -1.78 -5.78
CA ALA A 51 -19.53 -2.45 -6.03
C ALA A 51 -20.39 -2.54 -4.76
N ALA A 52 -19.79 -2.90 -3.61
CA ALA A 52 -20.46 -2.93 -2.33
C ALA A 52 -20.99 -1.53 -1.93
N LEU A 53 -20.18 -0.47 -2.12
CA LEU A 53 -20.62 0.91 -1.90
C LEU A 53 -21.83 1.27 -2.77
N ARG A 54 -21.79 0.99 -4.08
CA ARG A 54 -22.92 1.22 -5.01
C ARG A 54 -24.19 0.48 -4.61
N ALA A 55 -24.05 -0.74 -4.09
CA ALA A 55 -25.17 -1.53 -3.56
C ALA A 55 -25.70 -0.99 -2.23
N GLY A 56 -24.95 -0.14 -1.53
CA GLY A 56 -25.22 0.26 -0.15
C GLY A 56 -24.95 -0.86 0.86
N ASP A 57 -24.16 -1.87 0.49
CA ASP A 57 -23.83 -3.02 1.32
C ASP A 57 -22.64 -2.68 2.23
N ALA A 58 -22.96 -2.23 3.45
CA ALA A 58 -21.96 -1.83 4.44
C ALA A 58 -21.11 -2.99 4.95
N GLU A 59 -21.70 -4.18 5.09
CA GLU A 59 -20.99 -5.36 5.60
C GLU A 59 -19.96 -5.83 4.57
N ALA A 60 -20.36 -5.99 3.31
CA ALA A 60 -19.44 -6.38 2.24
C ALA A 60 -18.31 -5.35 2.04
N ALA A 61 -18.61 -4.05 2.12
CA ALA A 61 -17.60 -2.99 1.99
C ALA A 61 -16.59 -3.02 3.16
N THR A 62 -17.06 -3.24 4.38
CA THR A 62 -16.20 -3.22 5.59
C THR A 62 -15.32 -4.45 5.72
N GLU A 63 -15.75 -5.61 5.23
CA GLU A 63 -14.93 -6.84 5.23
C GLU A 63 -13.66 -6.75 4.38
N LEU A 64 -13.63 -5.83 3.41
CA LEU A 64 -12.46 -5.54 2.56
C LEU A 64 -11.47 -4.55 3.21
N LEU A 65 -11.83 -3.94 4.34
CA LEU A 65 -10.97 -3.04 5.09
C LEU A 65 -10.18 -3.78 6.17
N VAL A 66 -9.03 -3.22 6.52
CA VAL A 66 -8.29 -3.61 7.73
C VAL A 66 -9.21 -3.48 8.96
N PRO A 67 -9.15 -4.39 9.94
CA PRO A 67 -10.05 -4.39 11.10
C PRO A 67 -10.10 -3.04 11.85
N ALA A 68 -8.98 -2.33 11.94
CA ALA A 68 -8.89 -1.04 12.61
C ALA A 68 -9.77 0.06 11.99
N ASN A 69 -10.21 -0.09 10.74
CA ASN A 69 -10.98 0.93 10.02
C ASN A 69 -12.48 0.61 9.90
N ARG A 70 -12.90 -0.60 10.27
CA ARG A 70 -14.27 -1.08 10.02
C ARG A 70 -15.31 -0.21 10.71
N ASP A 71 -15.09 0.13 11.97
CA ASP A 71 -15.99 1.00 12.75
C ASP A 71 -16.15 2.39 12.14
N THR A 72 -15.05 2.97 11.63
CA THR A 72 -15.09 4.27 10.96
C THR A 72 -15.88 4.21 9.66
N GLN A 73 -15.69 3.14 8.89
CA GLN A 73 -16.43 2.94 7.66
C GLN A 73 -17.94 2.71 7.91
N LEU A 74 -18.32 1.93 8.92
CA LEU A 74 -19.73 1.73 9.27
C LEU A 74 -20.41 3.07 9.61
N LYS A 75 -19.75 3.93 10.39
CA LYS A 75 -20.24 5.28 10.69
C LYS A 75 -20.37 6.16 9.44
N LEU A 76 -19.47 6.02 8.47
CA LEU A 76 -19.59 6.73 7.19
C LEU A 76 -20.80 6.25 6.38
N HIS A 77 -21.09 4.95 6.36
CA HIS A 77 -22.31 4.42 5.73
C HIS A 77 -23.57 5.00 6.39
N GLU A 78 -23.61 5.05 7.72
CA GLU A 78 -24.75 5.63 8.47
C GLU A 78 -24.91 7.14 8.19
N LEU A 79 -23.79 7.89 8.17
CA LEU A 79 -23.81 9.34 7.99
C LEU A 79 -24.21 9.74 6.56
N LEU A 80 -23.68 9.05 5.56
CA LEU A 80 -23.88 9.39 4.15
C LEU A 80 -25.18 8.79 3.59
N GLY A 81 -25.69 7.72 4.19
CA GLY A 81 -26.88 7.02 3.73
C GLY A 81 -26.79 6.69 2.24
N ASP A 82 -27.84 7.00 1.48
CA ASP A 82 -27.88 6.73 0.04
C ASP A 82 -26.80 7.48 -0.78
N HIS A 83 -26.23 8.57 -0.26
CA HIS A 83 -25.19 9.31 -0.98
C HIS A 83 -23.94 8.45 -1.20
N ILE A 84 -23.68 7.49 -0.31
CA ILE A 84 -22.51 6.61 -0.41
C ILE A 84 -22.51 5.79 -1.71
N LYS A 85 -23.70 5.48 -2.24
CA LYS A 85 -23.89 4.70 -3.47
C LYS A 85 -23.33 5.40 -4.72
N THR A 86 -23.21 6.72 -4.65
CA THR A 86 -22.74 7.56 -5.77
C THR A 86 -21.28 7.94 -5.67
N LEU A 87 -20.64 7.77 -4.50
CA LEU A 87 -19.23 8.13 -4.32
C LEU A 87 -18.30 7.47 -5.34
N PRO A 88 -18.43 6.15 -5.64
CA PRO A 88 -17.49 5.49 -6.55
C PRO A 88 -17.50 6.04 -7.97
N ASP A 89 -18.59 6.70 -8.39
CA ASP A 89 -18.71 7.23 -9.75
C ASP A 89 -17.90 8.52 -9.93
N ASN A 90 -17.66 9.23 -8.81
CA ASN A 90 -16.79 10.39 -8.76
C ASN A 90 -15.31 10.03 -8.78
N TRP A 91 -14.91 8.79 -8.54
CA TRP A 91 -13.47 8.43 -8.53
C TRP A 91 -12.96 8.06 -9.92
N SER A 92 -11.73 8.48 -10.24
CA SER A 92 -10.98 7.98 -11.39
C SER A 92 -10.61 6.51 -11.19
N ASP A 93 -10.12 5.89 -12.26
CA ASP A 93 -9.45 4.59 -12.15
C ASP A 93 -8.20 4.70 -11.26
N LEU A 94 -7.84 3.58 -10.63
CA LEU A 94 -6.62 3.48 -9.85
C LEU A 94 -5.39 3.55 -10.76
N THR A 95 -4.49 4.48 -10.43
CA THR A 95 -3.16 4.57 -11.03
C THR A 95 -2.13 4.00 -10.06
N LEU A 96 -1.41 2.95 -10.45
CA LEU A 96 -0.43 2.30 -9.60
C LEU A 96 0.74 3.26 -9.32
N ILE A 97 1.09 3.42 -8.04
CA ILE A 97 2.27 4.18 -7.60
C ILE A 97 3.41 3.21 -7.28
N GLU A 98 3.14 2.26 -6.38
CA GLU A 98 4.13 1.27 -5.96
C GLU A 98 3.46 -0.01 -5.48
N VAL A 99 4.10 -1.14 -5.78
CA VAL A 99 3.81 -2.43 -5.13
C VAL A 99 5.07 -2.84 -4.37
N SER A 100 4.91 -3.21 -3.11
CA SER A 100 5.97 -3.72 -2.25
C SER A 100 5.41 -4.74 -1.27
N ASN A 101 6.27 -5.54 -0.66
CA ASN A 101 5.85 -6.36 0.48
C ASN A 101 6.12 -5.57 1.77
N PRO A 102 5.12 -5.27 2.62
CA PRO A 102 3.76 -5.81 2.64
C PRO A 102 2.65 -4.86 2.15
N PHE A 103 2.94 -3.82 1.37
CA PHE A 103 1.93 -2.81 1.02
C PHE A 103 1.96 -2.40 -0.46
N ALA A 104 0.84 -1.92 -0.97
CA ALA A 104 0.75 -1.32 -2.29
C ALA A 104 -0.01 0.01 -2.23
N LYS A 105 0.36 0.96 -3.09
CA LYS A 105 -0.26 2.29 -3.13
C LYS A 105 -0.70 2.65 -4.53
N TYR A 106 -1.86 3.31 -4.57
CA TYR A 106 -2.49 3.80 -5.78
C TYR A 106 -2.92 5.25 -5.60
N ALA A 107 -2.87 6.00 -6.68
CA ALA A 107 -3.52 7.30 -6.80
C ALA A 107 -4.93 7.12 -7.36
N LEU A 108 -5.87 7.93 -6.86
CA LEU A 108 -7.15 8.20 -7.50
C LEU A 108 -7.49 9.68 -7.41
N THR A 109 -8.22 10.19 -8.37
CA THR A 109 -8.73 11.56 -8.36
C THR A 109 -10.23 11.55 -8.16
N ASP A 110 -10.71 12.36 -7.23
CA ASP A 110 -12.12 12.71 -7.14
C ASP A 110 -12.45 13.72 -8.26
N LYS A 111 -13.21 13.29 -9.26
CA LYS A 111 -13.64 14.06 -10.42
C LYS A 111 -14.52 15.25 -10.04
N SER A 112 -15.19 15.21 -8.89
CA SER A 112 -16.07 16.28 -8.44
C SER A 112 -15.29 17.47 -7.86
N SER A 113 -14.20 17.18 -7.14
CA SER A 113 -13.37 18.19 -6.46
C SER A 113 -12.02 18.45 -7.14
N GLY A 114 -11.57 17.54 -7.99
CA GLY A 114 -10.21 17.51 -8.55
C GLY A 114 -9.14 17.04 -7.55
N LEU A 115 -9.52 16.61 -6.35
CA LEU A 115 -8.59 16.24 -5.29
C LEU A 115 -7.94 14.88 -5.58
N LEU A 116 -6.63 14.80 -5.35
CA LEU A 116 -5.85 13.57 -5.44
C LEU A 116 -5.87 12.86 -4.08
N HIS A 117 -6.30 11.60 -4.10
CA HIS A 117 -6.33 10.69 -2.96
C HIS A 117 -5.34 9.54 -3.17
N THR A 118 -4.97 8.89 -2.07
CA THR A 118 -4.11 7.70 -2.08
C THR A 118 -4.83 6.53 -1.44
N VAL A 119 -4.99 5.44 -2.20
CA VAL A 119 -5.48 4.18 -1.66
C VAL A 119 -4.29 3.31 -1.32
N THR A 120 -4.24 2.85 -0.06
CA THR A 120 -3.18 1.96 0.41
C THR A 120 -3.78 0.60 0.74
N PHE A 121 -3.14 -0.46 0.22
CA PHE A 121 -3.45 -1.85 0.55
C PHE A 121 -2.35 -2.41 1.45
N LEU A 122 -2.74 -3.23 2.42
CA LEU A 122 -1.83 -3.93 3.33
C LEU A 122 -2.06 -5.43 3.22
N ARG A 123 -0.97 -6.18 3.09
CA ARG A 123 -0.97 -7.64 3.11
C ARG A 123 -0.81 -8.15 4.53
N TYR A 124 -1.76 -8.94 4.98
CA TYR A 124 -1.73 -9.60 6.29
C TYR A 124 -0.82 -10.85 6.26
N PRO A 125 -0.38 -11.34 7.43
CA PRO A 125 0.47 -12.53 7.52
C PRO A 125 -0.17 -13.81 6.94
N ASP A 126 -1.49 -13.88 6.87
CA ASP A 126 -2.26 -14.95 6.22
C ASP A 126 -2.25 -14.85 4.68
N GLY A 127 -1.61 -13.82 4.14
CA GLY A 127 -1.48 -13.55 2.72
C GLY A 127 -2.60 -12.69 2.14
N LYS A 128 -3.65 -12.36 2.90
CA LYS A 128 -4.80 -11.57 2.44
C LYS A 128 -4.45 -10.10 2.28
N TRP A 129 -4.87 -9.50 1.18
CA TRP A 129 -4.81 -8.05 0.98
C TRP A 129 -6.09 -7.37 1.47
N LEU A 130 -5.93 -6.25 2.17
CA LEU A 130 -7.03 -5.43 2.68
C LEU A 130 -6.75 -3.94 2.42
N ILE A 131 -7.81 -3.16 2.26
CA ILE A 131 -7.72 -1.70 2.13
C ILE A 131 -7.40 -1.10 3.50
N GLN A 132 -6.27 -0.39 3.60
CA GLN A 132 -5.81 0.27 4.81
C GLN A 132 -6.23 1.74 4.90
N SER A 133 -6.30 2.45 3.78
CA SER A 133 -6.73 3.85 3.79
C SER A 133 -7.11 4.30 2.39
N MET A 134 -7.91 5.37 2.33
CA MET A 134 -8.31 6.08 1.12
C MET A 134 -8.47 7.57 1.42
#